data_AF-A0A7Y6X9R2-F1
#
_entry.id   AF-A0A7Y6X9R2-F1
#
_cell.length_a   1.000
_cell.length_b   1.000
_cell.length_c   1.000
_cell.angle_alpha   90.00
_cell.angle_beta   90.00
_cell.angle_gamma   90.00
#
_symmetry.space_group_name_H-M   'P 1'
#
loop_
_entity.id
_entity.type
_entity.pdbx_description
1 polymer ?
#
loop_
_entity_poly.entity_id
_entity_poly.type
_entity_poly.pdbx_seq_one_letter_code
_entity_poly.pdbx_strand_id
1 'polypeptide(L)'
;MTSSKHWRELDPAEKHPKKDSSTGCLYKHKNDHKPSKQYPACAFKANGYDETKGLSVKRNLYELDTSDPRKGAWKVGPGTFRTAAERLKGLTFELQVAEGRMPKSGKRDEHQPVNPTDKKGAWDFEGQNYKQAIRPFFNEYHHILPAETVFECLDHDELVILQDEIKYNLNSRKNIIILPCIKAIAEVLGLPVHQGRHGKDTQYAKRCTAKLNDFKDLFAAIKSQGCRATKAKIATETKAELEKWQQKEYWLIVRYGRTHLGAHINDLPAAFKR
;
A
#
# COMPACT_ATOMS: atom_id res chain seq x y z
N MET A 1 22.15 -14.48 -24.38
CA MET A 1 21.97 -13.00 -24.44
C MET A 1 20.65 -12.67 -23.76
N THR A 2 20.67 -12.45 -22.44
CA THR A 2 19.47 -12.12 -21.66
C THR A 2 19.28 -10.62 -21.67
N SER A 3 18.36 -10.16 -22.53
CA SER A 3 17.95 -8.76 -22.60
C SER A 3 17.45 -8.29 -21.22
N SER A 4 18.21 -7.41 -20.58
CA SER A 4 17.91 -6.73 -19.32
C SER A 4 16.79 -5.71 -19.48
N LYS A 5 15.59 -6.15 -19.88
CA LYS A 5 14.40 -5.30 -19.77
C LYS A 5 14.09 -5.17 -18.30
N HIS A 6 14.00 -3.93 -17.81
CA HIS A 6 13.55 -3.70 -16.45
C HIS A 6 12.12 -4.26 -16.31
N TRP A 7 11.77 -4.83 -15.16
CA TRP A 7 10.44 -5.45 -14.91
C TRP A 7 9.24 -4.50 -15.17
N ARG A 8 9.49 -3.18 -15.29
CA ARG A 8 8.52 -2.15 -15.68
C ARG A 8 8.19 -2.16 -17.18
N GLU A 9 8.99 -2.84 -17.99
CA GLU A 9 9.02 -2.79 -19.46
C GLU A 9 8.50 -4.08 -20.11
N LEU A 10 8.08 -5.08 -19.33
CA LEU A 10 7.48 -6.30 -19.88
C LEU A 10 6.13 -6.00 -20.54
N ASP A 11 5.84 -6.72 -21.62
CA ASP A 11 4.57 -6.63 -22.34
C ASP A 11 3.42 -7.12 -21.45
N PRO A 12 2.21 -6.51 -21.50
CA PRO A 12 1.01 -7.05 -20.87
C PRO A 12 0.79 -8.56 -21.04
N ALA A 13 1.16 -9.16 -22.19
CA ALA A 13 1.06 -10.60 -22.42
C ALA A 13 2.07 -11.42 -21.58
N GLU A 14 3.22 -10.84 -21.24
CA GLU A 14 4.23 -11.45 -20.37
C GLU A 14 3.87 -11.29 -18.88
N LYS A 15 3.15 -10.21 -18.54
CA LYS A 15 2.67 -9.94 -17.18
C LYS A 15 1.46 -10.79 -16.79
N HIS A 16 0.69 -11.21 -17.79
CA HIS A 16 -0.53 -12.01 -17.67
C HIS A 16 -0.53 -13.08 -18.76
N PRO A 17 0.27 -14.15 -18.61
CA PRO A 17 0.36 -15.22 -19.62
C PRO A 17 -0.99 -15.94 -19.83
N LYS A 18 -1.92 -15.79 -18.88
CA LYS A 18 -3.32 -16.23 -18.99
C LYS A 18 -4.24 -15.02 -18.81
N LYS A 19 -5.17 -14.81 -19.74
CA LYS A 19 -6.23 -13.79 -19.65
C LYS A 19 -7.31 -14.21 -18.66
N ASP A 20 -6.97 -14.32 -17.38
CA ASP A 20 -7.92 -14.72 -16.34
C ASP A 20 -7.79 -13.83 -15.10
N SER A 21 -8.92 -13.25 -14.70
CA SER A 21 -9.10 -12.49 -13.46
C SER A 21 -8.74 -13.24 -12.17
N SER A 22 -8.59 -14.57 -12.23
CA SER A 22 -8.17 -15.44 -11.12
C SER A 22 -6.65 -15.63 -10.98
N THR A 23 -5.84 -15.03 -11.87
CA THR A 23 -4.37 -15.19 -11.88
C THR A 23 -3.68 -14.31 -10.84
N GLY A 24 -2.55 -14.78 -10.33
CA GLY A 24 -1.63 -13.94 -9.57
C GLY A 24 -1.05 -12.85 -10.48
N CYS A 25 -0.62 -11.75 -9.88
CA CYS A 25 -0.01 -10.65 -10.61
C CYS A 25 1.02 -9.94 -9.73
N LEU A 26 2.29 -9.96 -10.15
CA LEU A 26 3.38 -9.32 -9.40
C LEU A 26 3.71 -7.91 -9.93
N TYR A 27 3.05 -7.49 -11.00
CA TYR A 27 3.36 -6.25 -11.70
C TYR A 27 2.49 -5.09 -11.23
N LYS A 28 3.11 -3.93 -11.00
CA LYS A 28 2.38 -2.70 -10.67
C LYS A 28 1.71 -2.12 -11.91
N HIS A 29 0.38 -2.09 -11.94
CA HIS A 29 -0.39 -1.50 -13.04
C HIS A 29 -0.86 -0.08 -12.72
N LYS A 30 -0.52 0.92 -13.55
CA LYS A 30 -0.86 2.34 -13.35
C LYS A 30 -2.31 2.69 -13.78
N ASN A 31 -3.29 1.87 -13.39
CA ASN A 31 -4.68 2.18 -13.70
C ASN A 31 -5.21 3.20 -12.68
N ASP A 32 -5.39 4.46 -13.11
CA ASP A 32 -5.85 5.57 -12.28
C ASP A 32 -7.32 5.42 -11.86
N HIS A 33 -7.55 4.62 -10.80
CA HIS A 33 -8.87 4.28 -10.21
C HIS A 33 -9.91 3.74 -11.19
N LYS A 34 -9.52 3.42 -12.43
CA LYS A 34 -10.36 2.81 -13.46
C LYS A 34 -9.94 1.37 -13.67
N PRO A 35 -10.71 0.38 -13.16
CA PRO A 35 -10.41 -1.02 -13.42
C PRO A 35 -10.33 -1.30 -14.91
N SER A 36 -9.31 -2.02 -15.35
CA SER A 36 -9.29 -2.57 -16.69
C SER A 36 -10.44 -3.56 -16.83
N LYS A 37 -11.17 -3.54 -17.95
CA LYS A 37 -12.18 -4.56 -18.25
C LYS A 37 -11.58 -5.98 -18.26
N GLN A 38 -10.31 -6.09 -18.69
CA GLN A 38 -9.62 -7.37 -18.84
C GLN A 38 -8.91 -7.82 -17.54
N TYR A 39 -8.39 -6.88 -16.76
CA TYR A 39 -7.65 -7.16 -15.51
C TYR A 39 -8.13 -6.28 -14.36
N PRO A 40 -9.40 -6.42 -13.93
CA PRO A 40 -9.98 -5.55 -12.90
C PRO A 40 -9.23 -5.67 -11.56
N ALA A 41 -8.78 -6.88 -11.21
CA ALA A 41 -8.04 -7.17 -9.99
C ALA A 41 -6.64 -6.51 -9.93
N CYS A 42 -6.15 -5.93 -11.02
CA CYS A 42 -4.83 -5.28 -11.08
C CYS A 42 -4.87 -3.77 -10.79
N ALA A 43 -6.06 -3.16 -10.68
CA ALA A 43 -6.20 -1.73 -10.42
C ALA A 43 -5.93 -1.40 -8.94
N PHE A 44 -4.65 -1.42 -8.53
CA PHE A 44 -4.26 -1.33 -7.11
C PHE A 44 -4.81 -0.08 -6.39
N LYS A 45 -4.89 1.06 -7.09
CA LYS A 45 -5.48 2.30 -6.54
C LYS A 45 -6.97 2.16 -6.27
N ALA A 46 -7.74 1.59 -7.21
CA ALA A 46 -9.17 1.30 -7.01
C ALA A 46 -9.36 0.28 -5.89
N ASN A 47 -8.58 -0.80 -5.91
CA ASN A 47 -8.62 -1.84 -4.88
C ASN A 47 -8.33 -1.28 -3.48
N GLY A 48 -7.28 -0.46 -3.34
CA GLY A 48 -6.94 0.18 -2.07
C GLY A 48 -8.01 1.16 -1.60
N TYR A 49 -8.61 1.91 -2.53
CA TYR A 49 -9.68 2.87 -2.24
C TYR A 49 -10.91 2.13 -1.70
N ASP A 50 -11.38 1.11 -2.43
CA ASP A 50 -12.56 0.34 -2.09
C ASP A 50 -12.39 -0.44 -0.78
N GLU A 51 -11.21 -1.03 -0.56
CA GLU A 51 -10.87 -1.72 0.68
C GLU A 51 -10.89 -0.78 1.89
N THR A 52 -10.22 0.37 1.76
CA THR A 52 -10.10 1.35 2.85
C THR A 52 -11.46 1.96 3.15
N LYS A 53 -12.23 2.33 2.14
CA LYS A 53 -13.59 2.87 2.26
C LYS A 53 -14.57 1.83 2.82
N GLY A 54 -14.46 0.57 2.41
CA GLY A 54 -15.37 -0.51 2.79
C GLY A 54 -15.20 -0.99 4.23
N LEU A 55 -13.98 -0.92 4.78
CA LEU A 55 -13.67 -1.37 6.13
C LEU A 55 -13.63 -0.19 7.11
N SER A 56 -14.63 -0.09 8.00
CA SER A 56 -14.75 1.00 8.98
C SER A 56 -13.46 1.25 9.78
N VAL A 57 -12.77 0.19 10.20
CA VAL A 57 -11.52 0.30 10.95
C VAL A 57 -10.39 0.98 10.16
N LYS A 58 -10.30 0.75 8.85
CA LYS A 58 -9.32 1.41 7.96
C LYS A 58 -9.80 2.81 7.60
N ARG A 59 -11.08 2.96 7.25
CA ARG A 59 -11.73 4.24 6.92
C ARG A 59 -11.54 5.29 8.02
N ASN A 60 -11.73 4.89 9.27
CA ASN A 60 -11.61 5.75 10.45
C ASN A 60 -10.18 6.28 10.68
N LEU A 61 -9.17 5.75 10.00
CA LEU A 61 -7.83 6.35 10.03
C LEU A 61 -7.78 7.70 9.29
N TYR A 62 -8.61 7.85 8.25
CA TYR A 62 -8.56 8.97 7.30
C TYR A 62 -9.74 9.93 7.47
N GLU A 63 -10.94 9.40 7.76
CA GLU A 63 -12.15 10.21 7.98
C GLU A 63 -12.15 10.79 9.40
N LEU A 64 -11.56 11.96 9.54
CA LEU A 64 -11.46 12.68 10.80
C LEU A 64 -12.73 13.51 11.04
N ASP A 65 -13.45 13.19 12.12
CA ASP A 65 -14.54 14.04 12.60
C ASP A 65 -14.09 14.79 13.84
N THR A 66 -13.87 16.10 13.67
CA THR A 66 -13.40 16.99 14.74
C THR A 66 -14.48 17.28 15.78
N SER A 67 -15.75 16.93 15.52
CA SER A 67 -16.86 17.04 16.47
C SER A 67 -17.08 15.79 17.33
N ASP A 68 -16.52 14.63 16.94
CA ASP A 68 -16.59 13.39 17.71
C ASP A 68 -15.20 13.06 18.32
N PRO A 69 -15.04 13.09 19.65
CA PRO A 69 -13.75 12.87 20.29
C PRO A 69 -13.19 11.46 20.09
N ARG A 70 -13.99 10.49 19.62
CA ARG A 70 -13.58 9.11 19.37
C ARG A 70 -13.25 8.86 17.90
N LYS A 71 -13.89 9.55 16.96
CA LYS A 71 -13.70 9.31 15.53
C LYS A 71 -12.35 9.87 15.06
N GLY A 72 -11.50 8.97 14.58
CA GLY A 72 -10.13 9.29 14.18
C GLY A 72 -9.15 9.45 15.34
N ALA A 73 -9.59 9.42 16.60
CA ALA A 73 -8.70 9.47 17.76
C ALA A 73 -7.82 8.23 17.82
N TRP A 74 -6.60 8.41 18.35
CA TRP A 74 -5.71 7.28 18.59
C TRP A 74 -5.06 7.35 19.98
N LYS A 75 -4.81 6.16 20.51
CA LYS A 75 -4.28 5.95 21.85
C LYS A 75 -2.81 6.34 21.91
N VAL A 76 -2.45 7.21 22.85
CA VAL A 76 -1.06 7.66 23.10
C VAL A 76 -0.49 7.10 24.40
N GLY A 77 -1.32 6.49 25.24
CA GLY A 77 -0.91 5.85 26.50
C GLY A 77 -2.06 5.05 27.12
N PRO A 78 -1.84 4.39 28.27
CA PRO A 78 -2.92 3.74 29.03
C PRO A 78 -4.01 4.76 29.38
N GLY A 79 -5.23 4.57 28.86
CA GLY A 79 -6.36 5.49 29.09
C GLY A 79 -6.30 6.82 28.34
N THR A 80 -5.17 7.19 27.74
CA THR A 80 -4.96 8.50 27.10
C THR A 80 -5.10 8.41 25.58
N PHE A 81 -5.89 9.32 25.01
CA PHE A 81 -6.11 9.46 23.57
C PHE A 81 -5.80 10.90 23.14
N ARG A 82 -5.32 11.06 21.90
CA ARG A 82 -5.35 12.35 21.20
C ARG A 82 -6.47 12.35 20.18
N THR A 83 -7.37 13.31 20.30
CA THR A 83 -8.49 13.53 19.40
C THR A 83 -8.02 14.02 18.02
N ALA A 84 -8.89 13.98 17.01
CA ALA A 84 -8.63 14.63 15.71
C ALA A 84 -8.51 16.15 15.86
N ALA A 85 -9.40 16.77 16.63
CA ALA A 85 -9.39 18.21 16.87
C ALA A 85 -8.05 18.69 17.46
N GLU A 86 -7.52 17.99 18.47
CA GLU A 86 -6.24 18.37 19.09
C GLU A 86 -5.03 18.23 18.15
N ARG A 87 -5.06 17.28 17.21
CA ARG A 87 -3.97 17.08 16.25
C ARG A 87 -4.02 18.07 15.10
N LEU A 88 -5.21 18.53 14.75
CA LEU A 88 -5.44 19.47 13.65
C LEU A 88 -5.38 20.94 14.08
N LYS A 89 -5.47 21.22 15.39
CA LYS A 89 -5.54 22.58 15.93
C LYS A 89 -4.37 23.44 15.47
N GLY A 90 -4.69 24.54 14.80
CA GLY A 90 -3.72 25.55 14.34
C GLY A 90 -2.89 25.14 13.13
N LEU A 91 -3.20 24.00 12.49
CA LEU A 91 -2.51 23.58 11.27
C LEU A 91 -3.12 24.25 10.03
N THR A 92 -2.26 24.80 9.20
CA THR A 92 -2.56 25.21 7.83
C THR A 92 -1.68 24.44 6.87
N PHE A 93 -2.22 24.01 5.74
CA PHE A 93 -1.48 23.21 4.78
C PHE A 93 -1.09 24.02 3.55
N GLU A 94 0.10 23.77 3.04
CA GLU A 94 0.64 24.44 1.86
C GLU A 94 -0.01 23.93 0.56
N LEU A 95 -0.05 24.78 -0.46
CA LEU A 95 -0.48 24.42 -1.80
C LEU A 95 0.41 23.30 -2.36
N GLN A 96 -0.21 22.21 -2.78
CA GLN A 96 0.46 21.08 -3.42
C GLN A 96 0.31 21.18 -4.93
N VAL A 97 1.36 20.84 -5.66
CA VAL A 97 1.36 20.78 -7.12
C VAL A 97 1.58 19.34 -7.56
N ALA A 98 0.75 18.83 -8.45
CA ALA A 98 0.87 17.47 -8.94
C ALA A 98 2.24 17.22 -9.60
N GLU A 99 2.87 16.12 -9.26
CA GLU A 99 4.11 15.68 -9.87
C GLU A 99 3.87 15.05 -11.26
N GLY A 100 4.90 15.07 -12.11
CA GLY A 100 4.88 14.40 -13.42
C GLY A 100 5.14 15.32 -14.61
N ARG A 101 4.86 14.81 -15.81
CA ARG A 101 5.06 15.53 -17.07
C ARG A 101 4.11 16.73 -17.13
N MET A 102 4.63 17.87 -17.60
CA MET A 102 3.80 19.05 -17.86
C MET A 102 2.63 18.70 -18.80
N PRO A 103 1.37 18.98 -18.41
CA PRO A 103 0.24 18.78 -19.29
C PRO A 103 0.27 19.76 -20.46
N LYS A 104 -0.41 19.43 -21.56
CA LYS A 104 -0.52 20.30 -22.75
C LYS A 104 -1.15 21.66 -22.44
N SER A 105 -1.96 21.74 -21.39
CA SER A 105 -2.54 22.98 -20.88
C SER A 105 -1.50 23.97 -20.31
N GLY A 106 -0.25 23.54 -20.09
CA GLY A 106 0.81 24.37 -19.50
C GLY A 106 0.69 24.59 -17.99
N LYS A 107 -0.46 24.24 -17.38
CA LYS A 107 -0.69 24.36 -15.94
C LYS A 107 -0.87 22.99 -15.29
N ARG A 108 -0.07 22.71 -14.26
CA ARG A 108 -0.20 21.50 -13.44
C ARG A 108 -1.40 21.61 -12.50
N ASP A 109 -1.94 20.46 -12.13
CA ASP A 109 -2.99 20.38 -11.14
C ASP A 109 -2.45 20.83 -9.77
N GLU A 110 -3.25 21.61 -9.05
CA GLU A 110 -2.89 22.27 -7.80
C GLU A 110 -3.99 22.03 -6.77
N HIS A 111 -3.62 21.78 -5.52
CA HIS A 111 -4.56 21.58 -4.44
C HIS A 111 -3.97 22.00 -3.10
N GLN A 112 -4.65 22.90 -2.40
CA GLN A 112 -4.36 23.19 -1.01
C GLN A 112 -5.25 22.31 -0.12
N PRO A 113 -4.68 21.43 0.72
CA PRO A 113 -5.47 20.62 1.63
C PRO A 113 -6.29 21.50 2.58
N VAL A 114 -7.57 21.17 2.74
CA VAL A 114 -8.46 21.86 3.69
C VAL A 114 -8.38 21.15 5.03
N ASN A 115 -8.19 21.90 6.12
CA ASN A 115 -8.18 21.33 7.46
C ASN A 115 -9.60 20.87 7.84
N PRO A 116 -9.79 19.61 8.32
CA PRO A 116 -11.09 19.15 8.80
C PRO A 116 -11.69 19.94 9.97
N THR A 117 -10.92 20.80 10.66
CA THR A 117 -11.47 21.78 11.63
C THR A 117 -12.23 22.90 10.94
N ASP A 118 -11.80 23.29 9.74
CA ASP A 118 -12.37 24.42 8.99
C ASP A 118 -13.55 23.97 8.12
N LYS A 119 -13.48 22.71 7.63
CA LYS A 119 -14.56 22.09 6.86
C LYS A 119 -14.72 20.62 7.26
N LYS A 120 -15.80 20.31 7.96
CA LYS A 120 -16.17 18.93 8.29
C LYS A 120 -16.22 18.07 7.02
N GLY A 121 -15.64 16.87 7.10
CA GLY A 121 -15.59 15.91 5.99
C GLY A 121 -14.62 16.28 4.87
N ALA A 122 -13.74 17.28 5.04
CA ALA A 122 -12.75 17.67 4.03
C ALA A 122 -11.90 16.48 3.53
N TRP A 123 -11.66 15.49 4.38
CA TRP A 123 -10.85 14.31 4.07
C TRP A 123 -11.68 13.03 3.95
N ASP A 124 -13.00 13.10 3.86
CA ASP A 124 -13.83 11.91 3.75
C ASP A 124 -13.67 11.23 2.38
N PHE A 125 -13.98 9.93 2.28
CA PHE A 125 -13.87 9.17 1.02
C PHE A 125 -15.00 9.52 0.02
N GLU A 126 -15.03 10.79 -0.39
CA GLU A 126 -16.03 11.41 -1.24
C GLU A 126 -15.39 12.19 -2.40
N GLY A 127 -16.16 12.41 -3.48
CA GLY A 127 -15.69 13.16 -4.63
C GLY A 127 -14.36 12.63 -5.21
N GLN A 128 -13.35 13.51 -5.26
CA GLN A 128 -11.99 13.22 -5.76
C GLN A 128 -10.99 12.84 -4.66
N ASN A 129 -11.39 12.84 -3.38
CA ASN A 129 -10.51 12.47 -2.29
C ASN A 129 -10.00 11.05 -2.47
N TYR A 130 -8.69 10.88 -2.34
CA TYR A 130 -7.95 9.64 -2.53
C TYR A 130 -8.08 9.02 -3.93
N LYS A 131 -8.72 9.69 -4.88
CA LYS A 131 -8.75 9.29 -6.31
C LYS A 131 -7.68 10.00 -7.14
N GLN A 132 -7.07 11.03 -6.56
CA GLN A 132 -6.02 11.83 -7.16
C GLN A 132 -4.87 11.96 -6.17
N ALA A 133 -3.64 12.04 -6.68
CA ALA A 133 -2.45 12.02 -5.83
C ALA A 133 -2.46 13.15 -4.80
N ILE A 134 -2.90 14.35 -5.18
CA ILE A 134 -2.87 15.53 -4.31
C ILE A 134 -4.17 15.80 -3.52
N ARG A 135 -5.19 14.94 -3.60
CA ARG A 135 -6.49 15.15 -2.91
C ARG A 135 -6.85 13.97 -2.00
N PRO A 136 -7.37 14.21 -0.78
CA PRO A 136 -7.59 15.51 -0.13
C PRO A 136 -6.27 16.20 0.28
N PHE A 137 -5.17 15.49 0.16
CA PHE A 137 -3.81 15.94 0.34
C PHE A 137 -2.88 15.07 -0.49
N PHE A 138 -1.60 15.40 -0.56
CA PHE A 138 -0.63 14.56 -1.26
C PHE A 138 -0.47 13.20 -0.57
N ASN A 139 -0.89 12.14 -1.25
CA ASN A 139 -0.90 10.76 -0.79
C ASN A 139 -0.49 9.78 -1.91
N GLU A 140 0.03 8.64 -1.48
CA GLU A 140 0.35 7.52 -2.36
C GLU A 140 -0.31 6.22 -1.87
N TYR A 141 -0.81 5.45 -2.83
CA TYR A 141 -1.18 4.06 -2.61
C TYR A 141 0.10 3.23 -2.57
N HIS A 142 0.46 2.82 -1.36
CA HIS A 142 1.66 2.08 -1.05
C HIS A 142 1.38 0.58 -1.01
N HIS A 143 2.26 -0.20 -1.64
CA HIS A 143 2.23 -1.65 -1.60
C HIS A 143 2.96 -2.13 -0.34
N ILE A 144 2.25 -2.74 0.61
CA ILE A 144 2.81 -3.24 1.87
C ILE A 144 3.98 -4.18 1.59
N LEU A 145 3.81 -5.12 0.67
CA LEU A 145 4.90 -5.85 0.02
C LEU A 145 5.20 -5.16 -1.32
N PRO A 146 6.30 -4.38 -1.41
CA PRO A 146 6.62 -3.63 -2.63
C PRO A 146 7.05 -4.55 -3.76
N ALA A 147 6.66 -4.21 -4.99
CA ALA A 147 7.04 -4.97 -6.18
C ALA A 147 8.56 -5.06 -6.35
N GLU A 148 9.27 -3.95 -6.10
CA GLU A 148 10.74 -3.92 -6.19
C GLU A 148 11.39 -4.91 -5.22
N THR A 149 10.91 -5.01 -3.98
CA THR A 149 11.42 -6.01 -3.03
C THR A 149 11.14 -7.44 -3.49
N VAL A 150 9.98 -7.71 -4.08
CA VAL A 150 9.66 -9.05 -4.62
C VAL A 150 10.62 -9.42 -5.75
N PHE A 151 10.84 -8.52 -6.72
CA PHE A 151 11.71 -8.78 -7.87
C PHE A 151 13.21 -8.79 -7.52
N GLU A 152 13.63 -8.12 -6.44
CA GLU A 152 15.02 -8.14 -5.98
C GLU A 152 15.33 -9.36 -5.09
N CYS A 153 14.33 -9.90 -4.38
CA CYS A 153 14.50 -10.99 -3.42
C CYS A 153 14.33 -12.38 -4.04
N LEU A 154 13.44 -12.52 -5.02
CA LEU A 154 13.05 -13.81 -5.57
C LEU A 154 13.69 -14.06 -6.93
N ASP A 155 14.12 -15.30 -7.16
CA ASP A 155 14.57 -15.74 -8.48
C ASP A 155 13.39 -15.98 -9.44
N HIS A 156 13.70 -16.30 -10.70
CA HIS A 156 12.67 -16.50 -11.73
C HIS A 156 11.68 -17.63 -11.39
N ASP A 157 12.17 -18.78 -10.90
CA ASP A 157 11.32 -19.93 -10.58
C ASP A 157 10.42 -19.61 -9.38
N GLU A 158 10.95 -18.92 -8.38
CA GLU A 158 10.21 -18.45 -7.21
C GLU A 158 9.12 -17.43 -7.61
N LEU A 159 9.42 -16.51 -8.53
CA LEU A 159 8.44 -15.56 -9.07
C LEU A 159 7.31 -16.27 -9.81
N VAL A 160 7.64 -17.29 -10.62
CA VAL A 160 6.64 -18.13 -11.33
C VAL A 160 5.76 -18.88 -10.31
N ILE A 161 6.35 -19.48 -9.28
CA ILE A 161 5.59 -20.17 -8.22
C ILE A 161 4.65 -19.19 -7.49
N LEU A 162 5.15 -18.00 -7.12
CA LEU A 162 4.37 -16.98 -6.43
C LEU A 162 3.19 -16.49 -7.29
N GLN A 163 3.41 -16.30 -8.59
CA GLN A 163 2.40 -15.79 -9.51
C GLN A 163 1.38 -16.86 -9.95
N ASP A 164 1.84 -18.05 -10.35
CA ASP A 164 1.01 -19.01 -11.08
C ASP A 164 0.45 -20.13 -10.20
N GLU A 165 1.24 -20.58 -9.21
CA GLU A 165 0.84 -21.67 -8.31
C GLU A 165 0.12 -21.10 -7.08
N ILE A 166 0.76 -20.15 -6.39
CA ILE A 166 0.21 -19.47 -5.22
C ILE A 166 -0.89 -18.49 -5.63
N LYS A 167 -0.87 -17.99 -6.88
CA LYS A 167 -1.82 -16.98 -7.38
C LYS A 167 -1.85 -15.74 -6.49
N TYR A 168 -0.67 -15.30 -6.04
CA TYR A 168 -0.53 -14.09 -5.26
C TYR A 168 -0.66 -12.86 -6.16
N ASN A 169 -1.46 -11.88 -5.73
CA ASN A 169 -1.67 -10.65 -6.47
C ASN A 169 -1.20 -9.45 -5.63
N LEU A 170 -0.11 -8.84 -6.07
CA LEU A 170 0.51 -7.68 -5.45
C LEU A 170 -0.41 -6.46 -5.45
N ASN A 171 -1.30 -6.35 -6.44
CA ASN A 171 -2.30 -5.29 -6.55
C ASN A 171 -3.57 -5.57 -5.73
N SER A 172 -3.63 -6.69 -5.01
CA SER A 172 -4.79 -7.06 -4.21
C SER A 172 -5.02 -6.07 -3.07
N ARG A 173 -6.30 -5.93 -2.69
CA ARG A 173 -6.78 -5.05 -1.62
C ARG A 173 -5.98 -5.17 -0.32
N LYS A 174 -5.56 -6.40 0.03
CA LYS A 174 -4.88 -6.71 1.28
C LYS A 174 -3.44 -6.17 1.34
N ASN A 175 -2.82 -5.90 0.19
CA ASN A 175 -1.45 -5.44 0.09
C ASN A 175 -1.32 -3.92 -0.04
N ILE A 176 -2.38 -3.15 0.24
CA ILE A 176 -2.39 -1.70 -0.02
C ILE A 176 -2.69 -0.90 1.24
N ILE A 177 -1.92 0.16 1.46
CA ILE A 177 -2.16 1.21 2.45
C ILE A 177 -2.02 2.58 1.78
N ILE A 178 -2.85 3.55 2.15
CA ILE A 178 -2.73 4.92 1.65
C ILE A 178 -1.83 5.68 2.63
N LEU A 179 -0.68 6.16 2.16
CA LEU A 179 0.28 6.89 2.99
C LEU A 179 0.33 8.35 2.56
N PRO A 180 0.36 9.30 3.52
CA PRO A 180 0.58 10.70 3.22
C PRO A 180 2.03 10.95 2.79
N CYS A 181 2.21 11.88 1.86
CA CYS A 181 3.52 12.36 1.42
C CYS A 181 3.96 13.62 2.19
N ILE A 182 3.09 14.17 3.03
CA ILE A 182 3.31 15.42 3.77
C ILE A 182 3.46 15.09 5.26
N LYS A 183 4.58 15.49 5.86
CA LYS A 183 4.91 15.20 7.27
C LYS A 183 3.81 15.61 8.24
N ALA A 184 3.33 16.86 8.18
CA ALA A 184 2.28 17.34 9.07
C ALA A 184 1.01 16.48 9.00
N ILE A 185 0.64 16.01 7.81
CA ILE A 185 -0.53 15.15 7.62
C ILE A 185 -0.27 13.72 8.11
N ALA A 186 0.95 13.22 7.93
CA ALA A 186 1.40 11.95 8.50
C ALA A 186 1.29 11.94 10.02
N GLU A 187 1.75 13.01 10.67
CA GLU A 187 1.63 13.20 12.12
C GLU A 187 0.18 13.29 12.57
N VAL A 188 -0.66 14.03 11.82
CA VAL A 188 -2.09 14.07 12.07
C VAL A 188 -2.64 12.64 11.99
N LEU A 189 -2.48 11.91 10.89
CA LEU A 189 -3.10 10.58 10.73
C LEU A 189 -2.48 9.49 11.61
N GLY A 190 -1.30 9.74 12.20
CA GLY A 190 -0.52 8.71 12.89
C GLY A 190 -0.03 7.64 11.91
N LEU A 191 0.34 8.05 10.69
CA LEU A 191 0.90 7.21 9.64
C LEU A 191 2.34 7.66 9.36
N PRO A 192 3.24 6.80 8.87
CA PRO A 192 4.52 7.25 8.36
C PRO A 192 4.35 8.01 7.05
N VAL A 193 5.33 8.86 6.75
CA VAL A 193 5.46 9.51 5.44
C VAL A 193 5.93 8.48 4.41
N HIS A 194 5.40 8.58 3.19
CA HIS A 194 5.95 7.86 2.04
C HIS A 194 5.97 8.78 0.82
N GLN A 195 7.15 8.94 0.21
CA GLN A 195 7.29 9.55 -1.10
C GLN A 195 8.37 8.80 -1.90
N GLY A 196 8.01 8.32 -3.09
CA GLY A 196 8.96 7.73 -4.02
C GLY A 196 9.13 6.21 -3.86
N ARG A 197 10.38 5.73 -3.91
CA ARG A 197 10.71 4.30 -3.94
C ARG A 197 11.41 3.86 -2.65
N HIS A 198 11.35 2.57 -2.34
CA HIS A 198 12.21 1.96 -1.35
C HIS A 198 13.56 1.63 -1.98
N GLY A 199 14.65 2.14 -1.39
CA GLY A 199 15.97 1.58 -1.68
C GLY A 199 16.11 0.20 -1.02
N LYS A 200 16.80 -0.73 -1.68
CA LYS A 200 17.06 -2.09 -1.16
C LYS A 200 17.70 -2.09 0.24
N ASP A 201 18.46 -1.04 0.57
CA ASP A 201 19.19 -0.92 1.83
C ASP A 201 18.34 -0.33 2.98
N THR A 202 17.11 0.10 2.68
CA THR A 202 16.17 0.63 3.69
C THR A 202 15.75 -0.46 4.67
N GLN A 203 15.41 -0.06 5.90
CA GLN A 203 14.99 -1.01 6.92
C GLN A 203 13.67 -1.70 6.55
N TYR A 204 12.77 -0.95 5.91
CA TYR A 204 11.51 -1.49 5.42
C TYR A 204 11.71 -2.55 4.33
N ALA A 205 12.56 -2.28 3.33
CA ALA A 205 12.87 -3.27 2.30
C ALA A 205 13.47 -4.54 2.91
N LYS A 206 14.44 -4.42 3.83
CA LYS A 206 15.03 -5.55 4.57
C LYS A 206 13.99 -6.35 5.34
N ARG A 207 13.01 -5.70 5.96
CA ARG A 207 11.90 -6.34 6.66
C ARG A 207 11.03 -7.17 5.71
N CYS A 208 10.66 -6.61 4.56
CA CYS A 208 9.91 -7.31 3.53
C CYS A 208 10.70 -8.48 2.93
N THR A 209 12.00 -8.31 2.68
CA THR A 209 12.91 -9.38 2.22
C THR A 209 12.99 -10.51 3.24
N ALA A 210 13.18 -10.20 4.53
CA ALA A 210 13.19 -11.21 5.58
C ALA A 210 11.90 -12.02 5.58
N LYS A 211 10.75 -11.36 5.41
CA LYS A 211 9.47 -12.05 5.32
C LYS A 211 9.34 -12.94 4.09
N LEU A 212 9.82 -12.51 2.92
CA LEU A 212 9.83 -13.33 1.71
C LEU A 212 10.72 -14.58 1.88
N ASN A 213 11.86 -14.42 2.56
CA ASN A 213 12.75 -15.54 2.84
C ASN A 213 12.09 -16.63 3.71
N ASP A 214 11.18 -16.27 4.64
CA ASP A 214 10.39 -17.25 5.41
C ASP A 214 9.56 -18.21 4.52
N PHE A 215 9.27 -17.81 3.28
CA PHE A 215 8.46 -18.60 2.34
C PHE A 215 9.27 -19.43 1.34
N LYS A 216 10.60 -19.30 1.30
CA LYS A 216 11.43 -20.00 0.30
C LYS A 216 11.34 -21.53 0.42
N ASP A 217 11.29 -22.07 1.63
CA ASP A 217 11.10 -23.52 1.84
C ASP A 217 9.75 -24.01 1.31
N LEU A 218 8.71 -23.19 1.44
CA LEU A 218 7.38 -23.49 0.89
C LEU A 218 7.39 -23.42 -0.65
N PHE A 219 8.14 -22.50 -1.24
CA PHE A 219 8.34 -22.46 -2.70
C PHE A 219 9.06 -23.72 -3.19
N ALA A 220 10.13 -24.15 -2.50
CA ALA A 220 10.84 -25.38 -2.81
C ALA A 220 9.94 -26.63 -2.66
N ALA A 221 9.08 -26.67 -1.63
CA ALA A 221 8.10 -27.72 -1.44
C ALA A 221 7.07 -27.74 -2.58
N ILE A 222 6.55 -26.59 -3.02
CA ILE A 222 5.64 -26.50 -4.17
C ILE A 222 6.34 -26.97 -5.46
N LYS A 223 7.61 -26.59 -5.67
CA LYS A 223 8.40 -26.96 -6.86
C LYS A 223 8.61 -28.47 -6.97
N SER A 224 8.93 -29.12 -5.86
CA SER A 224 9.25 -30.55 -5.80
C SER A 224 8.01 -31.45 -5.67
N GLN A 225 6.85 -30.90 -5.34
CA GLN A 225 5.63 -31.67 -5.11
C GLN A 225 4.99 -32.16 -6.42
N GLY A 226 5.09 -33.47 -6.66
CA GLY A 226 4.47 -34.13 -7.82
C GLY A 226 2.95 -34.32 -7.70
N CYS A 227 2.39 -34.41 -6.49
CA CYS A 227 0.94 -34.55 -6.30
C CYS A 227 0.23 -33.20 -6.45
N ARG A 228 -0.60 -33.06 -7.49
CA ARG A 228 -1.35 -31.82 -7.79
C ARG A 228 -2.22 -31.33 -6.64
N ALA A 229 -2.89 -32.24 -5.91
CA ALA A 229 -3.75 -31.87 -4.79
C ALA A 229 -2.93 -31.31 -3.61
N THR A 230 -1.82 -31.97 -3.26
CA THR A 230 -0.91 -31.50 -2.21
C THR A 230 -0.27 -30.18 -2.58
N LYS A 231 0.16 -30.02 -3.83
CA LYS A 231 0.71 -28.75 -4.36
C LYS A 231 -0.28 -27.60 -4.20
N ALA A 232 -1.53 -27.81 -4.60
CA ALA A 232 -2.60 -26.80 -4.48
C ALA A 232 -2.90 -26.45 -3.02
N LYS A 233 -2.85 -27.42 -2.10
CA LYS A 233 -3.02 -27.19 -0.67
C LYS A 233 -1.91 -26.29 -0.11
N ILE A 234 -0.64 -26.65 -0.36
CA ILE A 234 0.52 -25.85 0.10
C ILE A 234 0.44 -24.42 -0.47
N ALA A 235 0.12 -24.28 -1.75
CA ALA A 235 -0.01 -22.98 -2.40
C ALA A 235 -1.11 -22.11 -1.77
N THR A 236 -2.26 -22.71 -1.45
CA THR A 236 -3.38 -22.02 -0.80
C THR A 236 -3.02 -21.56 0.61
N GLU A 237 -2.39 -22.43 1.41
CA GLU A 237 -1.94 -22.12 2.76
C GLU A 237 -0.86 -21.02 2.75
N THR A 238 0.08 -21.09 1.80
CA THR A 238 1.13 -20.10 1.60
C THR A 238 0.54 -18.72 1.28
N LYS A 239 -0.44 -18.66 0.37
CA LYS A 239 -1.17 -17.41 0.07
C LYS A 239 -1.85 -16.84 1.31
N ALA A 240 -2.55 -17.68 2.06
CA ALA A 240 -3.27 -17.27 3.26
C ALA A 240 -2.33 -16.68 4.32
N GLU A 241 -1.17 -17.29 4.55
CA GLU A 241 -0.18 -16.77 5.50
C GLU A 241 0.49 -15.48 5.02
N LEU A 242 0.77 -15.33 3.72
CA LEU A 242 1.29 -14.09 3.15
C LEU A 242 0.28 -12.94 3.31
N GLU A 243 -0.98 -13.15 2.95
CA GLU A 243 -2.05 -12.15 3.06
C GLU A 243 -2.34 -11.79 4.54
N LYS A 244 -2.28 -12.78 5.44
CA LYS A 244 -2.42 -12.57 6.88
C LYS A 244 -1.27 -11.74 7.44
N TRP A 245 -0.04 -11.96 6.97
CA TRP A 245 1.08 -11.11 7.30
C TRP A 245 0.85 -9.67 6.81
N GLN A 246 0.34 -9.45 5.59
CA GLN A 246 0.06 -8.09 5.08
C GLN A 246 -0.96 -7.34 5.93
N GLN A 247 -2.04 -8.01 6.37
CA GLN A 247 -3.01 -7.38 7.27
C GLN A 247 -2.38 -7.02 8.62
N LYS A 248 -1.52 -7.88 9.13
CA LYS A 248 -0.76 -7.63 10.36
C LYS A 248 0.25 -6.48 10.19
N GLU A 249 0.89 -6.41 9.04
CA GLU A 249 1.89 -5.41 8.69
C GLU A 249 1.24 -4.03 8.50
N TYR A 250 0.05 -3.97 7.89
CA TYR A 250 -0.77 -2.75 7.81
C TYR A 250 -0.90 -2.07 9.18
N TRP A 251 -1.32 -2.81 10.20
CA TRP A 251 -1.50 -2.25 11.54
C TRP A 251 -0.20 -1.96 12.27
N LEU A 252 0.87 -2.66 11.91
CA LEU A 252 2.21 -2.39 12.42
C LEU A 252 2.76 -1.08 11.85
N ILE A 253 2.52 -0.80 10.56
CA ILE A 253 2.84 0.48 9.92
C ILE A 253 2.06 1.62 10.59
N VAL A 254 0.75 1.43 10.85
CA VAL A 254 -0.07 2.40 11.60
C VAL A 254 0.50 2.64 13.00
N ARG A 255 0.88 1.57 13.72
CA ARG A 255 1.49 1.72 15.04
C ARG A 255 2.84 2.44 14.98
N TYR A 256 3.65 2.14 13.98
CA TYR A 256 4.93 2.81 13.77
C TYR A 256 4.71 4.31 13.60
N GLY A 257 3.82 4.73 12.69
CA GLY A 257 3.48 6.14 12.50
C GLY A 257 3.01 6.83 13.78
N ARG A 258 2.20 6.16 14.62
CA ARG A 258 1.74 6.68 15.92
C ARG A 258 2.82 6.80 16.98
N THR A 259 3.86 5.98 16.91
CA THR A 259 4.97 5.98 17.89
C THR A 259 6.18 6.79 17.42
N HIS A 260 6.26 7.06 16.12
CA HIS A 260 7.35 7.78 15.45
C HIS A 260 6.73 8.82 14.52
N LEU A 261 6.14 9.86 15.12
CA LEU A 261 5.42 10.90 14.39
C LEU A 261 6.32 11.54 13.32
N GLY A 262 5.82 11.56 12.08
CA GLY A 262 6.50 12.17 10.94
C GLY A 262 7.69 11.37 10.39
N ALA A 263 7.95 10.17 10.91
CA ALA A 263 8.99 9.29 10.39
C ALA A 263 8.63 8.78 8.98
N HIS A 264 9.66 8.49 8.19
CA HIS A 264 9.48 7.89 6.88
C HIS A 264 9.29 6.37 7.01
N ILE A 265 8.48 5.76 6.15
CA ILE A 265 8.25 4.31 6.20
C ILE A 265 9.53 3.50 5.99
N ASN A 266 10.49 4.02 5.21
CA ASN A 266 11.81 3.39 4.99
C ASN A 266 12.58 3.13 6.28
N ASP A 267 12.28 3.88 7.34
CA ASP A 267 12.96 3.79 8.62
C ASP A 267 12.31 2.73 9.54
N LEU A 268 11.15 2.18 9.18
CA LEU A 268 10.46 1.13 9.92
C LEU A 268 11.39 -0.08 10.13
N PRO A 269 11.87 -0.33 11.36
CA PRO A 269 12.88 -1.34 11.59
C PRO A 269 12.38 -2.77 11.34
N ALA A 270 13.25 -3.63 10.80
CA ALA A 270 12.97 -5.05 10.67
C ALA A 270 12.59 -5.71 12.01
N ALA A 271 13.22 -5.29 13.11
CA ALA A 271 12.96 -5.79 14.45
C ALA A 271 11.80 -5.10 15.19
N PHE A 272 11.04 -4.19 14.56
CA PHE A 272 9.92 -3.52 15.23
C PHE A 272 8.82 -4.55 15.59
N LYS A 273 8.55 -4.68 16.88
CA LYS A 273 7.65 -5.70 17.44
C LYS A 273 6.23 -5.15 17.65
N ARG A 274 5.24 -6.05 17.58
CA ARG A 274 3.87 -5.82 18.04
C ARG A 274 3.77 -5.64 19.54
#